data_AF-A0A6J4UCF8-F1
#
_entry.id   AF-A0A6J4UCF8-F1
#
_cell.length_a   1.000
_cell.length_b   1.000
_cell.length_c   1.000
_cell.angle_alpha   90.00
_cell.angle_beta   90.00
_cell.angle_gamma   90.00
#
_symmetry.space_group_name_H-M   'P 1'
#
loop_
_entity.id
_entity.type
_entity.pdbx_description
1 polymer ?
#
loop_
_entity_poly.entity_id
_entity_poly.type
_entity_poly.pdbx_seq_one_letter_code
_entity_poly.pdbx_strand_id
1 'polypeptide(L)'
;MANPVFPHDPSNSVDAIAPDLSEPAKPPDDFWATIPAGGSGSRLWPVSRSGQPKFLLNLIDAERSLLQQTVDRLQLVCKHEQMMVVGGPAHAAPITRQLPELGTHQIVVEPSPKGSGPAIALAAMLIAREDPTAVMGSFAADHDVKDLEAFSAAVRTAIETARDGWLVTIGLRPTRPETGYGYIERGDRVLLSTPDGDVYRAAQFVEKPDLERALAYIESGRFLWNASMFVWRVDTFLAELRTFLPD
;
A
#
# COMPACT_ATOMS: atom_id res chain seq x y z
N MET A 1 -64.55 -9.09 -8.01
CA MET A 1 -63.35 -9.92 -8.24
C MET A 1 -62.51 -9.83 -6.99
N ALA A 2 -62.50 -10.91 -6.18
CA ALA A 2 -61.81 -10.97 -4.90
C ALA A 2 -60.44 -11.64 -5.11
N ASN A 3 -59.38 -11.00 -4.61
CA ASN A 3 -58.01 -11.53 -4.65
C ASN A 3 -57.78 -12.40 -3.40
N PRO A 4 -57.16 -13.58 -3.50
CA PRO A 4 -56.92 -14.43 -2.34
C PRO A 4 -55.74 -13.91 -1.51
N VAL A 5 -55.89 -13.98 -0.19
CA VAL A 5 -54.83 -13.75 0.80
C VAL A 5 -54.07 -15.06 0.97
N PHE A 6 -52.75 -15.05 0.73
CA PHE A 6 -51.88 -16.18 1.05
C PHE A 6 -51.45 -16.12 2.52
N PRO A 7 -51.33 -17.25 3.24
CA PRO A 7 -50.86 -17.25 4.63
C PRO A 7 -49.36 -16.95 4.68
N HIS A 8 -48.97 -16.08 5.62
CA HIS A 8 -47.58 -15.81 5.95
C HIS A 8 -47.01 -17.03 6.70
N ASP A 9 -46.03 -17.70 6.11
CA ASP A 9 -45.25 -18.75 6.78
C ASP A 9 -44.17 -18.09 7.66
N PRO A 10 -44.18 -18.27 8.99
CA PRO A 10 -43.25 -17.61 9.89
C PRO A 10 -41.89 -18.33 10.01
N SER A 11 -41.59 -19.39 9.24
CA SER A 11 -40.37 -20.19 9.43
C SER A 11 -39.20 -19.86 8.49
N ASN A 12 -39.13 -18.66 7.91
CA ASN A 12 -38.00 -18.28 7.07
C ASN A 12 -37.31 -16.99 7.57
N SER A 13 -36.95 -16.96 8.85
CA SER A 13 -35.90 -16.08 9.36
C SER A 13 -34.56 -16.79 9.15
N VAL A 14 -33.99 -16.65 7.96
CA VAL A 14 -32.53 -16.83 7.81
C VAL A 14 -31.89 -15.68 8.56
N ASP A 15 -31.60 -15.91 9.84
CA ASP A 15 -30.67 -15.07 10.59
C ASP A 15 -29.34 -15.14 9.84
N ALA A 16 -29.07 -14.10 9.06
CA ALA A 16 -27.75 -13.87 8.50
C ALA A 16 -26.80 -13.77 9.69
N ILE A 17 -26.03 -14.82 9.93
CA ILE A 17 -24.95 -14.82 10.92
C ILE A 17 -24.02 -13.67 10.50
N ALA A 18 -24.09 -12.56 11.24
CA ALA A 18 -23.13 -11.48 11.08
C ALA A 18 -21.72 -12.09 11.28
N PRO A 19 -20.77 -11.83 10.38
CA PRO A 19 -19.43 -12.38 10.52
C PRO A 19 -18.86 -11.96 11.88
N ASP A 20 -18.34 -12.94 12.61
CA ASP A 20 -17.65 -12.72 13.86
C ASP A 20 -16.40 -11.86 13.59
N LEU A 21 -16.44 -10.59 14.01
CA LEU A 21 -15.36 -9.61 13.82
C LEU A 21 -14.20 -9.81 14.80
N SER A 22 -14.19 -10.89 15.59
CA SER A 22 -13.20 -11.09 16.67
C SER A 22 -11.90 -11.75 16.24
N GLU A 23 -11.83 -12.38 15.05
CA GLU A 23 -10.58 -12.89 14.48
C GLU A 23 -10.12 -12.00 13.32
N PRO A 24 -8.83 -11.59 13.27
CA PRO A 24 -8.31 -10.86 12.14
C PRO A 24 -8.48 -11.69 10.87
N ALA A 25 -9.12 -11.11 9.85
CA ALA A 25 -9.34 -11.77 8.58
C ALA A 25 -8.01 -12.34 8.04
N LYS A 26 -8.01 -13.61 7.66
CA LYS A 26 -6.83 -14.27 7.09
C LYS A 26 -6.33 -13.47 5.87
N PRO A 27 -5.01 -13.23 5.74
CA PRO A 27 -4.45 -12.60 4.56
C PRO A 27 -4.89 -13.33 3.27
N PRO A 28 -5.30 -12.58 2.23
CA PRO A 28 -5.78 -13.17 0.99
C PRO A 28 -4.65 -13.91 0.24
N ASP A 29 -5.04 -14.89 -0.58
CA ASP A 29 -4.09 -15.74 -1.30
C ASP A 29 -3.51 -15.08 -2.56
N ASP A 30 -4.14 -14.00 -3.07
CA ASP A 30 -3.81 -13.31 -4.33
C ASP A 30 -3.11 -11.95 -4.12
N PHE A 31 -2.73 -11.59 -2.88
CA PHE A 31 -2.10 -10.32 -2.57
C PHE A 31 -0.59 -10.43 -2.35
N TRP A 32 0.17 -9.59 -3.06
CA TRP A 32 1.61 -9.45 -2.91
C TRP A 32 1.99 -8.07 -2.38
N ALA A 33 2.86 -8.02 -1.37
CA ALA A 33 3.38 -6.77 -0.83
C ALA A 33 4.82 -6.54 -1.32
N THR A 34 5.02 -5.46 -2.07
CA THR A 34 6.34 -5.00 -2.50
C THR A 34 6.84 -3.89 -1.61
N ILE A 35 8.10 -3.98 -1.19
CA ILE A 35 8.76 -3.03 -0.30
C ILE A 35 9.97 -2.46 -1.05
N PRO A 36 9.84 -1.31 -1.74
CA PRO A 36 10.98 -0.60 -2.30
C PRO A 36 11.89 -0.10 -1.16
N ALA A 37 13.03 -0.74 -0.99
CA ALA A 37 14.08 -0.44 -0.02
C ALA A 37 15.26 0.27 -0.72
N GLY A 38 14.94 1.35 -1.43
CA GLY A 38 15.89 2.22 -2.10
C GLY A 38 16.19 3.49 -1.30
N GLY A 39 17.33 4.12 -1.58
CA GLY A 39 17.68 5.44 -1.05
C GLY A 39 19.04 5.47 -0.37
N SER A 40 19.80 6.53 -0.64
CA SER A 40 21.18 6.70 -0.16
C SER A 40 21.31 7.14 1.29
N GLY A 41 20.20 7.47 1.97
CA GLY A 41 20.25 8.02 3.33
C GLY A 41 20.95 9.38 3.42
N SER A 42 20.88 10.23 2.40
CA SER A 42 21.56 11.55 2.45
C SER A 42 20.88 12.54 3.40
N ARG A 43 19.57 12.47 3.57
CA ARG A 43 18.77 13.46 4.34
C ARG A 43 18.89 13.34 5.86
N LEU A 44 19.33 12.19 6.38
CA LEU A 44 19.56 11.98 7.82
C LEU A 44 21.04 11.85 8.14
N TRP A 45 21.93 12.40 7.31
CA TRP A 45 23.35 12.44 7.65
C TRP A 45 23.57 13.23 8.97
N PRO A 46 24.41 12.77 9.92
CA PRO A 46 25.32 11.62 9.85
C PRO A 46 24.72 10.28 10.31
N VAL A 47 23.45 10.27 10.73
CA VAL A 47 22.75 9.09 11.27
C VAL A 47 22.61 8.00 10.22
N SER A 48 22.29 8.35 8.96
CA SER A 48 22.32 7.42 7.84
C SER A 48 23.57 7.60 6.98
N ARG A 49 24.09 6.48 6.47
CA ARG A 49 25.24 6.39 5.57
C ARG A 49 24.88 5.51 4.38
N SER A 50 25.68 5.54 3.31
CA SER A 50 25.46 4.67 2.13
C SER A 50 25.40 3.18 2.47
N GLY A 51 26.11 2.72 3.50
CA GLY A 51 26.04 1.34 4.01
C GLY A 51 24.95 1.08 5.06
N GLN A 52 24.31 2.13 5.59
CA GLN A 52 23.24 2.06 6.59
C GLN A 52 22.17 3.13 6.27
N PRO A 53 21.38 2.93 5.20
CA PRO A 53 20.26 3.80 4.88
C PRO A 53 19.20 3.79 5.99
N LYS A 54 18.38 4.84 6.01
CA LYS A 54 17.33 5.10 7.01
C LYS A 54 16.47 3.87 7.33
N PHE A 55 16.06 3.10 6.32
CA PHE A 55 15.19 1.94 6.52
C PHE A 55 15.83 0.81 7.33
N LEU A 56 17.18 0.73 7.37
CA LEU A 56 17.90 -0.27 8.17
C LEU A 56 18.16 0.17 9.62
N LEU A 57 17.75 1.39 9.99
CA LEU A 57 18.07 1.97 11.29
C LEU A 57 16.90 1.87 12.27
N ASN A 58 17.25 1.68 13.54
CA ASN A 58 16.37 1.67 14.70
C ASN A 58 16.11 3.13 15.14
N LEU A 59 15.35 3.88 14.34
CA LEU A 59 15.15 5.33 14.54
C LEU A 59 14.00 5.67 15.47
N ILE A 60 12.94 4.87 15.42
CA ILE A 60 11.69 5.10 16.16
C ILE A 60 11.55 4.08 17.29
N ASP A 61 11.93 2.84 17.00
CA ASP A 61 11.94 1.72 17.92
C ASP A 61 13.40 1.30 18.19
N ALA A 62 13.71 0.91 19.43
CA ALA A 62 15.07 0.57 19.84
C ALA A 62 15.52 -0.81 19.32
N GLU A 63 14.57 -1.72 19.05
CA GLU A 63 14.81 -3.12 18.71
C GLU A 63 14.58 -3.41 17.23
N ARG A 64 13.57 -2.77 16.61
CA ARG A 64 13.16 -3.03 15.22
C ARG A 64 13.54 -1.85 14.31
N SER A 65 14.19 -2.15 13.19
CA SER A 65 14.43 -1.16 12.13
C SER A 65 13.13 -0.76 11.44
N LEU A 66 13.10 0.37 10.73
CA LEU A 66 11.91 0.77 9.96
C LEU A 66 11.50 -0.27 8.90
N LEU A 67 12.46 -0.97 8.30
CA LEU A 67 12.21 -2.08 7.37
C LEU A 67 11.52 -3.25 8.09
N GLN A 68 12.02 -3.64 9.26
CA GLN A 68 11.43 -4.70 10.07
C GLN A 68 10.01 -4.33 10.52
N GLN A 69 9.80 -3.10 10.98
CA GLN A 69 8.48 -2.58 11.31
C GLN A 69 7.54 -2.56 10.09
N THR A 70 8.09 -2.36 8.87
CA THR A 70 7.33 -2.44 7.63
C THR A 70 6.87 -3.85 7.32
N VAL A 71 7.74 -4.84 7.50
CA VAL A 71 7.38 -6.26 7.34
C VAL A 71 6.35 -6.67 8.40
N ASP A 72 6.56 -6.31 9.67
CA ASP A 72 5.64 -6.63 10.77
C ASP A 72 4.22 -6.16 10.50
N ARG A 73 4.04 -4.89 10.12
CA ARG A 73 2.69 -4.38 9.83
C ARG A 73 2.07 -5.02 8.59
N LEU A 74 2.88 -5.42 7.61
CA LEU A 74 2.37 -6.06 6.39
C LEU A 74 1.88 -7.49 6.65
N GLN A 75 2.37 -8.16 7.70
CA GLN A 75 1.86 -9.49 8.08
C GLN A 75 0.38 -9.48 8.46
N LEU A 76 -0.16 -8.31 8.83
CA LEU A 76 -1.59 -8.13 9.12
C LEU A 76 -2.49 -8.30 7.88
N VAL A 77 -1.92 -8.21 6.67
CA VAL A 77 -2.67 -8.16 5.40
C VAL A 77 -2.03 -8.96 4.27
N CYS A 78 -0.81 -9.46 4.44
CA CYS A 78 -0.05 -10.19 3.43
C CYS A 78 0.68 -11.36 4.07
N LYS A 79 0.69 -12.51 3.40
CA LYS A 79 1.49 -13.65 3.83
C LYS A 79 2.97 -13.36 3.63
N HIS A 80 3.82 -13.99 4.43
CA HIS A 80 5.27 -13.84 4.32
C HIS A 80 5.77 -14.21 2.94
N GLU A 81 5.29 -15.33 2.38
CA GLU A 81 5.72 -15.87 1.09
C GLU A 81 5.39 -14.95 -0.10
N GLN A 82 4.49 -13.98 0.11
CA GLN A 82 4.03 -13.02 -0.90
C GLN A 82 4.59 -11.61 -0.68
N MET A 83 5.59 -11.48 0.20
CA MET A 83 6.34 -10.24 0.37
C MET A 83 7.56 -10.23 -0.55
N MET A 84 7.89 -9.08 -1.12
CA MET A 84 9.06 -8.88 -1.96
C MET A 84 9.74 -7.56 -1.61
N VAL A 85 11.01 -7.61 -1.21
CA VAL A 85 11.82 -6.43 -0.94
C VAL A 85 12.71 -6.15 -2.14
N VAL A 86 12.65 -4.93 -2.69
CA VAL A 86 13.48 -4.52 -3.82
C VAL A 86 14.51 -3.51 -3.33
N GLY A 87 15.80 -3.81 -3.46
CA GLY A 87 16.87 -2.93 -2.99
C GLY A 87 18.14 -3.02 -3.82
N GLY A 88 19.03 -2.04 -3.66
CA GLY A 88 20.31 -2.01 -4.37
C GLY A 88 21.30 -3.09 -3.90
N PRO A 89 22.35 -3.39 -4.68
CA PRO A 89 23.34 -4.44 -4.35
C PRO A 89 24.00 -4.25 -2.98
N ALA A 90 24.24 -3.00 -2.57
CA ALA A 90 24.83 -2.67 -1.28
C ALA A 90 23.91 -2.99 -0.07
N HIS A 91 22.61 -3.13 -0.31
CA HIS A 91 21.60 -3.34 0.74
C HIS A 91 21.12 -4.78 0.84
N ALA A 92 21.37 -5.61 -0.17
CA ALA A 92 20.93 -7.01 -0.22
C ALA A 92 21.33 -7.79 1.05
N ALA A 93 22.63 -7.83 1.38
CA ALA A 93 23.11 -8.58 2.54
C ALA A 93 22.61 -8.01 3.89
N PRO A 94 22.60 -6.67 4.13
CA PRO A 94 21.93 -6.11 5.29
C PRO A 94 20.44 -6.44 5.40
N ILE A 95 19.68 -6.38 4.30
CA ILE A 95 18.26 -6.73 4.26
C ILE A 95 18.06 -8.19 4.66
N THR A 96 18.80 -9.12 4.04
CA THR A 96 18.74 -10.56 4.37
C THR A 96 19.03 -10.82 5.84
N ARG A 97 19.96 -10.08 6.45
CA ARG A 97 20.25 -10.21 7.89
C ARG A 97 19.13 -9.70 8.79
N GLN A 98 18.42 -8.65 8.40
CA GLN A 98 17.31 -8.10 9.19
C GLN A 98 16.01 -8.89 9.02
N LEU A 99 15.85 -9.59 7.91
CA LEU A 99 14.64 -10.34 7.54
C LEU A 99 14.96 -11.82 7.25
N PRO A 100 15.48 -12.59 8.23
CA PRO A 100 15.80 -14.01 8.05
C PRO A 100 14.58 -14.89 7.70
N GLU A 101 13.37 -14.40 7.96
CA GLU A 101 12.10 -15.05 7.62
C GLU A 101 11.78 -15.01 6.11
N LEU A 102 12.38 -14.09 5.35
CA LEU A 102 12.17 -14.00 3.91
C LEU A 102 13.17 -14.86 3.15
N GLY A 103 12.66 -15.63 2.18
CA GLY A 103 13.48 -16.41 1.27
C GLY A 103 14.34 -15.52 0.36
N THR A 104 15.44 -16.06 -0.15
CA THR A 104 16.36 -15.32 -1.05
C THR A 104 15.70 -14.80 -2.32
N HIS A 105 14.69 -15.51 -2.85
CA HIS A 105 13.91 -15.10 -4.02
C HIS A 105 13.00 -13.89 -3.76
N GLN A 106 12.74 -13.57 -2.50
CA GLN A 106 11.93 -12.43 -2.07
C GLN A 106 12.76 -11.15 -1.91
N ILE A 107 14.09 -11.25 -1.96
CA ILE A 107 15.01 -10.11 -1.89
C ILE A 107 15.56 -9.85 -3.29
N VAL A 108 14.92 -8.93 -3.99
CA VAL A 108 15.26 -8.58 -5.38
C VAL A 108 16.31 -7.49 -5.38
N VAL A 109 17.41 -7.75 -6.07
CA VAL A 109 18.48 -6.77 -6.25
C VAL A 109 18.24 -6.00 -7.54
N GLU A 110 17.97 -4.69 -7.42
CA GLU A 110 17.86 -3.83 -8.60
C GLU A 110 19.24 -3.63 -9.25
N PRO A 111 19.34 -3.60 -10.59
CA PRO A 111 20.62 -3.46 -11.27
C PRO A 111 21.23 -2.06 -11.13
N SER A 112 20.40 -1.04 -10.91
CA SER A 112 20.84 0.34 -10.68
C SER A 112 19.74 1.17 -10.00
N PRO A 113 20.09 2.22 -9.23
CA PRO A 113 19.13 3.02 -8.48
C PRO A 113 18.41 4.02 -9.39
N LYS A 114 17.32 3.57 -10.04
CA LYS A 114 16.52 4.37 -10.96
C LYS A 114 15.27 5.01 -10.32
N GLY A 115 15.15 4.91 -9.00
CA GLY A 115 14.02 5.43 -8.23
C GLY A 115 12.90 4.40 -8.06
N SER A 116 11.82 4.81 -7.38
CA SER A 116 10.77 3.89 -6.94
C SER A 116 9.98 3.28 -8.10
N GLY A 117 9.68 4.03 -9.16
CA GLY A 117 8.91 3.54 -10.30
C GLY A 117 9.50 2.28 -10.94
N PRO A 118 10.78 2.31 -11.39
CA PRO A 118 11.45 1.14 -11.93
C PRO A 118 11.59 -0.04 -10.94
N ALA A 119 11.81 0.23 -9.65
CA ALA A 119 11.86 -0.81 -8.63
C ALA A 119 10.49 -1.52 -8.47
N ILE A 120 9.41 -0.74 -8.47
CA ILE A 120 8.03 -1.24 -8.43
C ILE A 120 7.70 -2.01 -9.71
N ALA A 121 8.08 -1.49 -10.89
CA ALA A 121 7.87 -2.15 -12.17
C ALA A 121 8.59 -3.52 -12.24
N LEU A 122 9.84 -3.59 -11.76
CA LEU A 122 10.59 -4.83 -11.66
C LEU A 122 9.86 -5.87 -10.80
N ALA A 123 9.38 -5.47 -9.63
CA ALA A 123 8.60 -6.36 -8.77
C ALA A 123 7.29 -6.80 -9.43
N ALA A 124 6.56 -5.88 -10.06
CA ALA A 124 5.33 -6.20 -10.78
C ALA A 124 5.56 -7.23 -11.88
N MET A 125 6.65 -7.12 -12.65
CA MET A 125 7.01 -8.09 -13.67
C MET A 125 7.38 -9.46 -13.10
N LEU A 126 8.04 -9.51 -11.94
CA LEU A 126 8.38 -10.77 -11.27
C LEU A 126 7.13 -11.44 -10.68
N ILE A 127 6.27 -10.67 -10.02
CA ILE A 127 4.99 -11.16 -9.48
C ILE A 127 4.08 -11.65 -10.60
N ALA A 128 3.96 -10.92 -11.70
CA ALA A 128 3.12 -11.30 -12.84
C ALA A 128 3.58 -12.61 -13.53
N ARG A 129 4.83 -13.04 -13.32
CA ARG A 129 5.30 -14.35 -13.81
C ARG A 129 4.80 -15.51 -12.95
N GLU A 130 4.56 -15.26 -11.67
CA GLU A 130 4.03 -16.25 -10.72
C GLU A 130 2.49 -16.24 -10.73
N ASP A 131 1.88 -15.05 -10.70
CA ASP A 131 0.45 -14.82 -10.78
C ASP A 131 0.15 -13.57 -11.66
N PRO A 132 -0.26 -13.77 -12.93
CA PRO A 132 -0.54 -12.68 -13.87
C PRO A 132 -1.66 -11.74 -13.45
N THR A 133 -2.49 -12.13 -12.49
CA THR A 133 -3.68 -11.39 -12.03
C THR A 133 -3.62 -11.01 -10.57
N ALA A 134 -2.48 -11.22 -9.91
CA ALA A 134 -2.27 -10.86 -8.51
C ALA A 134 -2.59 -9.39 -8.25
N VAL A 135 -3.13 -9.12 -7.06
CA VAL A 135 -3.14 -7.77 -6.50
C VAL A 135 -1.76 -7.53 -5.88
N MET A 136 -1.15 -6.39 -6.21
CA MET A 136 0.15 -5.97 -5.71
C MET A 136 0.00 -4.63 -4.98
N GLY A 137 0.57 -4.55 -3.79
CA GLY A 137 0.76 -3.31 -3.05
C GLY A 137 2.23 -2.87 -3.04
N SER A 138 2.50 -1.57 -3.06
CA SER A 138 3.83 -0.98 -2.89
C SER A 138 3.87 -0.16 -1.60
N PHE A 139 4.81 -0.47 -0.69
CA PHE A 139 4.93 0.15 0.62
C PHE A 139 6.37 0.60 0.90
N ALA A 140 6.56 1.88 1.20
CA ALA A 140 7.89 2.40 1.51
C ALA A 140 8.50 1.73 2.76
N ALA A 141 9.78 1.37 2.66
CA ALA A 141 10.53 0.69 3.73
C ALA A 141 10.84 1.58 4.95
N ASP A 142 10.59 2.89 4.87
CA ASP A 142 11.07 3.88 5.83
C ASP A 142 9.96 4.76 6.43
N HIS A 143 8.70 4.32 6.34
CA HIS A 143 7.56 4.97 6.99
C HIS A 143 7.33 4.45 8.41
N ASP A 144 7.05 5.38 9.32
CA ASP A 144 6.54 5.12 10.67
C ASP A 144 5.00 5.12 10.63
N VAL A 145 4.38 4.03 11.07
CA VAL A 145 2.93 3.83 11.05
C VAL A 145 2.51 3.31 12.42
N LYS A 146 1.76 4.12 13.17
CA LYS A 146 1.39 3.82 14.56
C LYS A 146 0.03 3.16 14.70
N ASP A 147 -0.92 3.56 13.86
CA ASP A 147 -2.27 3.02 13.86
C ASP A 147 -2.35 1.83 12.90
N LEU A 148 -2.04 0.64 13.44
CA LEU A 148 -1.99 -0.61 12.67
C LEU A 148 -3.39 -1.09 12.25
N GLU A 149 -4.41 -0.78 13.04
CA GLU A 149 -5.80 -1.12 12.71
C GLU A 149 -6.26 -0.31 11.49
N ALA A 150 -6.10 1.03 11.53
CA ALA A 150 -6.43 1.90 10.41
C ALA A 150 -5.59 1.58 9.16
N PHE A 151 -4.30 1.25 9.35
CA PHE A 151 -3.45 0.77 8.25
C PHE A 151 -4.02 -0.48 7.60
N SER A 152 -4.32 -1.53 8.39
CA SER A 152 -4.81 -2.79 7.86
C SER A 152 -6.17 -2.62 7.16
N ALA A 153 -7.07 -1.82 7.72
CA ALA A 153 -8.37 -1.49 7.15
C ALA A 153 -8.25 -0.74 5.81
N ALA A 154 -7.35 0.25 5.73
CA ALA A 154 -7.10 0.99 4.49
C ALA A 154 -6.51 0.07 3.40
N VAL A 155 -5.60 -0.83 3.76
CA VAL A 155 -4.99 -1.77 2.81
C VAL A 155 -6.00 -2.82 2.34
N ARG A 156 -6.82 -3.40 3.22
CA ARG A 156 -7.90 -4.34 2.82
C ARG A 156 -8.89 -3.67 1.86
N THR A 157 -9.31 -2.45 2.17
CA THR A 157 -10.16 -1.64 1.28
C THR A 157 -9.50 -1.43 -0.08
N ALA A 158 -8.21 -1.12 -0.11
CA ALA A 158 -7.45 -0.92 -1.34
C ALA A 158 -7.29 -2.23 -2.15
N ILE A 159 -7.12 -3.37 -1.50
CA ILE A 159 -7.04 -4.69 -2.15
C ILE A 159 -8.35 -5.00 -2.89
N GLU A 160 -9.50 -4.90 -2.22
CA GLU A 160 -10.79 -5.16 -2.87
C GLU A 160 -11.05 -4.19 -4.03
N THR A 161 -10.73 -2.91 -3.82
CA THR A 161 -10.88 -1.89 -4.87
C THR A 161 -10.00 -2.18 -6.08
N ALA A 162 -8.77 -2.68 -5.86
CA ALA A 162 -7.85 -3.04 -6.94
C ALA A 162 -8.31 -4.26 -7.74
N ARG A 163 -9.05 -5.20 -7.14
CA ARG A 163 -9.63 -6.35 -7.87
C ARG A 163 -10.62 -5.92 -8.94
N ASP A 164 -11.32 -4.81 -8.70
CA ASP A 164 -12.22 -4.17 -9.68
C ASP A 164 -11.48 -3.37 -10.77
N GLY A 165 -10.15 -3.46 -10.83
CA GLY A 165 -9.32 -2.87 -11.89
C GLY A 165 -8.87 -1.43 -11.63
N TRP A 166 -9.02 -0.93 -10.42
CA TRP A 166 -8.55 0.41 -10.04
C TRP A 166 -7.06 0.41 -9.67
N LEU A 167 -6.38 1.53 -9.96
CA LEU A 167 -5.10 1.88 -9.34
C LEU A 167 -5.40 2.73 -8.10
N VAL A 168 -5.09 2.18 -6.93
CA VAL A 168 -5.46 2.76 -5.63
C VAL A 168 -4.24 3.40 -4.99
N THR A 169 -4.45 4.55 -4.35
CA THR A 169 -3.47 5.21 -3.48
C THR A 169 -4.10 5.48 -2.12
N ILE A 170 -3.30 5.45 -1.05
CA ILE A 170 -3.77 5.74 0.30
C ILE A 170 -3.53 7.21 0.64
N GLY A 171 -4.60 7.91 0.98
CA GLY A 171 -4.57 9.31 1.37
C GLY A 171 -4.60 9.51 2.89
N LEU A 172 -3.81 10.44 3.41
CA LEU A 172 -3.81 10.85 4.81
C LEU A 172 -4.40 12.24 4.98
N ARG A 173 -5.17 12.47 6.05
CA ARG A 173 -5.68 13.80 6.37
C ARG A 173 -4.50 14.74 6.69
N PRO A 174 -4.33 15.86 5.97
CA PRO A 174 -3.26 16.81 6.27
C PRO A 174 -3.48 17.49 7.61
N THR A 175 -2.40 17.70 8.36
CA THR A 175 -2.40 18.43 9.65
C THR A 175 -1.58 19.71 9.62
N ARG A 176 -0.83 19.94 8.54
CA ARG A 176 0.00 21.15 8.30
C ARG A 176 0.26 21.31 6.80
N PRO A 177 0.59 22.50 6.29
CA PRO A 177 0.89 22.72 4.86
C PRO A 177 2.29 22.20 4.50
N GLU A 178 2.46 20.88 4.49
CA GLU A 178 3.72 20.22 4.13
C GLU A 178 3.99 20.35 2.64
N THR A 179 5.14 20.89 2.23
CA THR A 179 5.51 21.07 0.82
C THR A 179 6.38 19.92 0.31
N GLY A 180 6.90 19.07 1.20
CA GLY A 180 7.68 17.89 0.84
C GLY A 180 6.86 16.67 0.38
N TYR A 181 5.52 16.72 0.50
CA TYR A 181 4.63 15.61 0.18
C TYR A 181 3.84 15.84 -1.12
N GLY A 182 3.39 14.74 -1.73
CA GLY A 182 2.33 14.77 -2.73
C GLY A 182 0.96 14.98 -2.08
N TYR A 183 0.04 15.61 -2.81
CA TYR A 183 -1.36 15.80 -2.43
C TYR A 183 -2.28 15.16 -3.48
N ILE A 184 -3.41 14.64 -3.01
CA ILE A 184 -4.45 14.01 -3.81
C ILE A 184 -5.73 14.80 -3.58
N GLU A 185 -6.32 15.38 -4.64
CA GLU A 185 -7.66 15.95 -4.51
C GLU A 185 -8.70 14.83 -4.55
N ARG A 186 -9.54 14.78 -3.53
CA ARG A 186 -10.66 13.85 -3.44
C ARG A 186 -11.79 14.31 -4.35
N GLY A 187 -12.11 13.49 -5.35
CA GLY A 187 -13.29 13.62 -6.20
C GLY A 187 -14.48 12.85 -5.65
N ASP A 188 -15.32 12.36 -6.57
CA ASP A 188 -16.56 11.67 -6.22
C ASP A 188 -16.31 10.34 -5.50
N ARG A 189 -17.21 10.00 -4.57
CA ARG A 189 -17.22 8.70 -3.89
C ARG A 189 -17.50 7.60 -4.91
N VAL A 190 -16.69 6.54 -4.90
CA VAL A 190 -16.94 5.33 -5.67
C VAL A 190 -17.80 4.39 -4.82
N LEU A 191 -18.94 3.97 -5.36
CA LEU A 191 -19.82 3.02 -4.69
C LEU A 191 -19.33 1.60 -4.96
N LEU A 192 -18.43 1.11 -4.10
CA LEU A 192 -17.93 -0.26 -4.09
C LEU A 192 -18.28 -0.92 -2.75
N SER A 193 -18.50 -2.24 -2.77
CA SER A 193 -18.60 -3.04 -1.55
C SER A 193 -17.18 -3.30 -1.05
N THR A 194 -16.72 -2.45 -0.14
CA THR A 194 -15.43 -2.59 0.54
C THR A 194 -15.64 -2.99 2.01
N PRO A 195 -14.67 -3.69 2.62
CA PRO A 195 -14.83 -4.24 3.96
C PRO A 195 -14.80 -3.17 5.05
N ASP A 196 -13.94 -2.14 4.92
CA ASP A 196 -13.58 -1.29 6.07
C ASP A 196 -13.66 0.22 5.82
N GLY A 197 -13.92 0.71 4.59
CA GLY A 197 -13.86 2.16 4.35
C GLY A 197 -14.29 2.66 2.98
N ASP A 198 -14.46 3.98 2.89
CA ASP A 198 -14.89 4.67 1.67
C ASP A 198 -13.77 4.81 0.64
N VAL A 199 -14.14 4.69 -0.63
CA VAL A 199 -13.27 4.92 -1.78
C VAL A 199 -13.73 6.18 -2.52
N TYR A 200 -12.77 6.99 -2.97
CA TYR A 200 -13.04 8.19 -3.74
C TYR A 200 -12.15 8.21 -4.97
N ARG A 201 -12.66 8.75 -6.08
CA ARG A 201 -11.83 9.02 -7.25
C ARG A 201 -10.78 10.07 -6.88
N ALA A 202 -9.54 9.86 -7.31
CA ALA A 202 -8.52 10.91 -7.29
C ALA A 202 -8.80 11.87 -8.45
N ALA A 203 -9.24 13.10 -8.15
CA ALA A 203 -9.51 14.11 -9.18
C ALA A 203 -8.21 14.66 -9.77
N GLN A 204 -7.18 14.80 -8.94
CA GLN A 204 -5.83 15.16 -9.38
C GLN A 204 -4.78 14.71 -8.37
N PHE A 205 -3.55 14.54 -8.86
CA PHE A 205 -2.36 14.28 -8.06
C PHE A 205 -1.38 15.45 -8.24
N VAL A 206 -0.89 16.02 -7.14
CA VAL A 206 0.04 17.16 -7.15
C VAL A 206 1.26 16.82 -6.31
N GLU A 207 2.42 16.70 -6.94
CA GLU A 207 3.68 16.43 -6.23
C GLU A 207 4.29 17.75 -5.71
N LYS A 208 4.52 17.84 -4.40
CA LYS A 208 5.30 18.90 -3.74
C LYS A 208 4.88 20.32 -4.13
N PRO A 209 3.64 20.73 -3.78
CA PRO A 209 3.19 22.09 -4.02
C PRO A 209 4.05 23.10 -3.25
N ASP A 210 4.03 24.36 -3.71
CA ASP A 210 4.51 25.48 -2.89
C ASP A 210 3.63 25.68 -1.64
N LEU A 211 4.10 26.54 -0.72
CA LEU A 211 3.43 26.77 0.56
C LEU A 211 2.03 27.39 0.39
N GLU A 212 1.86 28.29 -0.57
CA GLU A 212 0.57 28.96 -0.83
C GLU A 212 -0.49 27.94 -1.27
N ARG A 213 -0.13 27.05 -2.20
CA ARG A 213 -1.00 25.96 -2.64
C ARG A 213 -1.27 24.96 -1.53
N ALA A 214 -0.26 24.59 -0.74
CA ALA A 214 -0.43 23.66 0.38
C ALA A 214 -1.41 24.21 1.44
N LEU A 215 -1.37 25.52 1.72
CA LEU A 215 -2.34 26.19 2.59
C LEU A 215 -3.76 26.10 2.01
N ALA A 216 -3.93 26.49 0.74
CA ALA A 216 -5.22 26.43 0.05
C ALA A 216 -5.81 25.00 0.02
N TYR A 217 -4.97 23.98 -0.15
CA TYR A 217 -5.40 22.58 -0.15
C TYR A 217 -5.99 22.15 1.19
N ILE A 218 -5.37 22.55 2.29
CA ILE A 218 -5.85 22.23 3.64
C ILE A 218 -7.14 22.99 3.95
N GLU A 219 -7.17 24.29 3.64
CA GLU A 219 -8.35 25.13 3.83
C GLU A 219 -9.56 24.60 3.05
N SER A 220 -9.36 24.04 1.86
CA SER A 220 -10.44 23.44 1.07
C SER A 220 -11.07 22.20 1.70
N GLY A 221 -10.33 21.48 2.56
CA GLY A 221 -10.73 20.18 3.10
C GLY A 221 -10.90 19.06 2.06
N ARG A 222 -10.56 19.29 0.79
CA ARG A 222 -10.70 18.32 -0.30
C ARG A 222 -9.44 17.51 -0.58
N PHE A 223 -8.28 17.95 -0.08
CA PHE A 223 -7.02 17.29 -0.36
C PHE A 223 -6.56 16.39 0.78
N LEU A 224 -5.92 15.29 0.39
CA LEU A 224 -5.22 14.36 1.25
C LEU A 224 -3.72 14.37 0.92
N TRP A 225 -2.86 14.07 1.88
CA TRP A 225 -1.47 13.74 1.57
C TRP A 225 -1.39 12.36 0.92
N ASN A 226 -0.55 12.19 -0.10
CA ASN A 226 -0.19 10.89 -0.64
C ASN A 226 0.72 10.15 0.35
N ALA A 227 0.26 9.01 0.87
CA ALA A 227 1.05 8.16 1.77
C ALA A 227 2.19 7.40 1.05
N SER A 228 2.36 7.56 -0.26
CA SER A 228 3.25 6.76 -1.11
C SER A 228 3.04 5.25 -0.93
N MET A 229 1.78 4.88 -0.69
CA MET A 229 1.30 3.50 -0.67
C MET A 229 0.30 3.36 -1.80
N PHE A 230 0.50 2.32 -2.61
CA PHE A 230 -0.31 2.09 -3.79
C PHE A 230 -0.69 0.62 -3.91
N VAL A 231 -1.86 0.32 -4.44
CA VAL A 231 -2.38 -1.04 -4.62
C VAL A 231 -3.10 -1.15 -5.96
N TRP A 232 -2.85 -2.22 -6.72
CA TRP A 232 -3.43 -2.45 -8.04
C TRP A 232 -3.37 -3.93 -8.41
N ARG A 233 -4.08 -4.32 -9.47
CA ARG A 233 -3.81 -5.60 -10.15
C ARG A 233 -2.56 -5.47 -11.05
N VAL A 234 -1.69 -6.47 -11.04
CA VAL A 234 -0.38 -6.39 -11.72
C VAL A 234 -0.50 -6.20 -13.23
N ASP A 235 -1.44 -6.87 -13.88
CA ASP A 235 -1.75 -6.71 -15.31
C ASP A 235 -2.21 -5.29 -15.64
N THR A 236 -3.10 -4.70 -14.82
CA THR A 236 -3.60 -3.33 -14.99
C THR A 236 -2.44 -2.35 -14.88
N PHE A 237 -1.62 -2.45 -13.84
CA PHE A 237 -0.45 -1.57 -13.68
C PHE A 237 0.56 -1.71 -14.83
N LEU A 238 0.85 -2.94 -15.27
CA LEU A 238 1.75 -3.16 -16.40
C LEU A 238 1.17 -2.61 -17.73
N ALA A 239 -0.16 -2.65 -17.90
CA ALA A 239 -0.81 -2.04 -19.07
C ALA A 239 -0.72 -0.51 -19.03
N GLU A 240 -0.91 0.10 -17.87
CA GLU A 240 -0.72 1.54 -17.64
C GLU A 240 0.73 1.95 -17.91
N LEU A 241 1.70 1.19 -17.40
CA LEU A 241 3.13 1.42 -17.69
C LEU A 241 3.43 1.39 -19.19
N ARG A 242 2.94 0.40 -19.94
CA ARG A 242 3.14 0.33 -21.40
C ARG A 242 2.56 1.54 -22.13
N THR A 243 1.51 2.15 -21.58
CA THR A 243 0.83 3.31 -22.19
C THR A 243 1.56 4.61 -21.86
N PHE A 244 1.96 4.80 -20.61
CA PHE A 244 2.45 6.09 -20.11
C PHE A 244 3.97 6.16 -19.95
N LEU A 245 4.66 5.02 -19.83
CA LEU A 245 6.11 4.91 -19.66
C LEU A 245 6.66 3.70 -20.48
N PRO A 246 6.61 3.76 -21.82
CA PRO A 246 7.03 2.64 -22.67
C PRO A 246 8.56 2.39 -22.71
N ASP A 247 9.37 3.35 -22.26
CA ASP A 247 10.85 3.31 -22.23
C ASP A 247 11.40 2.90 -20.85
#